data_AF-A0A0C9UK72-F1
#
_entry.id   AF-A0A0C9UK72-F1
#
_cell.length_a   1.000
_cell.length_b   1.000
_cell.length_c   1.000
_cell.angle_alpha   90.00
_cell.angle_beta   90.00
_cell.angle_gamma   90.00
#
_symmetry.space_group_name_H-M   'P 1'
#
loop_
_entity.id
_entity.type
_entity.pdbx_description
1 polymer ?
#
loop_
_entity_poly.entity_id
_entity_poly.type
_entity_poly.pdbx_seq_one_letter_code
_entity_poly.pdbx_strand_id
1 'polypeptide(L)'
;MADSKKGDAGCVLYEIEQFICNYDGTKVVGRVHCYPVPRIFRQCPGRPVVEITALSQIDSATGELTLPENFDNLPKGKLWQDITSHADANKTS
;
A
#
# COMPACT_ATOMS: atom_id res chain seq x y z
N MET A 1 14.75 -30.90 17.54
CA MET A 1 13.78 -29.79 17.63
C MET A 1 14.47 -28.57 17.03
N ALA A 2 13.93 -27.98 15.97
CA ALA A 2 14.50 -26.78 15.34
C ALA A 2 13.59 -25.59 15.60
N ASP A 3 14.16 -24.53 16.20
CA ASP A 3 13.51 -23.27 16.50
C ASP A 3 13.01 -22.58 15.22
N SER A 4 11.69 -22.55 15.02
CA SER A 4 11.05 -21.66 14.05
C SER A 4 11.09 -20.24 14.59
N LYS A 5 11.82 -19.35 13.91
CA LYS A 5 11.74 -17.90 14.12
C LYS A 5 10.28 -17.45 13.99
N LYS A 6 9.71 -17.02 15.12
CA LYS A 6 8.35 -16.48 15.25
C LYS A 6 8.34 -15.06 14.68
N GLY A 7 8.09 -14.91 13.39
CA GLY A 7 8.03 -13.58 12.75
C GLY A 7 7.25 -13.48 11.44
N ASP A 8 7.10 -14.57 10.68
CA ASP A 8 6.52 -14.45 9.32
C ASP A 8 5.75 -15.70 8.86
N ALA A 9 5.18 -16.47 9.80
CA ALA A 9 4.43 -17.67 9.47
C ALA A 9 3.03 -17.31 8.90
N GLY A 10 2.97 -16.91 7.63
CA GLY A 10 1.73 -16.82 6.86
C GLY A 10 1.45 -15.50 6.15
N CYS A 11 2.41 -14.59 6.03
CA CYS A 11 2.20 -13.39 5.22
C CYS A 11 2.35 -13.72 3.72
N VAL A 12 1.47 -13.15 2.88
CA VAL A 12 1.46 -13.34 1.42
C VAL A 12 1.62 -11.98 0.75
N LEU A 13 2.41 -11.95 -0.33
CA LEU A 13 2.52 -10.80 -1.21
C LEU A 13 1.52 -10.93 -2.36
N TYR A 14 0.84 -9.84 -2.65
CA TYR A 14 -0.04 -9.70 -3.80
C TYR A 14 0.44 -8.56 -4.68
N GLU A 15 0.25 -8.70 -5.98
CA GLU A 15 0.55 -7.66 -6.95
C GLU A 15 -0.73 -7.25 -7.67
N ILE A 16 -0.93 -5.94 -7.82
CA ILE A 16 -1.96 -5.35 -8.67
C ILE A 16 -1.26 -4.43 -9.66
N GLU A 17 -1.41 -4.71 -10.95
CA GLU A 17 -0.98 -3.77 -11.98
C GLU A 17 -2.03 -2.66 -12.14
N GLN A 18 -1.60 -1.41 -11.96
CA GLN A 18 -2.41 -0.22 -12.25
C GLN A 18 -1.85 0.50 -13.48
N PHE A 19 -2.60 1.46 -14.02
CA PHE A 19 -2.13 2.29 -15.14
C PHE A 19 -2.28 3.77 -14.80
N ILE A 20 -1.23 4.55 -15.04
CA ILE A 20 -1.29 6.00 -15.05
C ILE A 20 -1.38 6.46 -16.49
N CYS A 21 -2.45 7.17 -16.83
CA CYS A 21 -2.74 7.62 -18.18
C CYS A 21 -2.66 9.15 -18.28
N ASN A 22 -1.98 9.64 -19.31
CA ASN A 22 -1.88 11.05 -19.66
C ASN A 22 -2.47 11.29 -21.04
N TYR A 23 -3.27 12.36 -21.19
CA TYR A 23 -3.81 12.78 -22.49
C TYR A 23 -2.88 13.79 -23.14
N ASP A 24 -2.35 13.46 -24.32
CA ASP A 24 -1.61 14.40 -25.16
C ASP A 24 -2.59 15.21 -26.02
N GLY A 25 -2.93 16.40 -25.53
CA GLY A 25 -3.81 17.36 -26.21
C GLY A 25 -3.12 18.23 -27.26
N THR A 26 -1.83 18.02 -27.55
CA THR A 26 -1.07 18.85 -28.50
C THR A 26 -1.33 18.49 -29.97
N LYS A 27 -2.06 17.39 -30.23
CA LYS A 27 -2.36 16.88 -31.58
C LYS A 27 -3.85 17.03 -31.93
N VAL A 28 -4.14 17.23 -33.22
CA VAL A 28 -5.51 17.34 -33.77
C VAL A 28 -6.37 16.12 -33.44
N VAL A 29 -5.74 14.94 -33.30
CA VAL A 29 -6.32 13.75 -32.68
C VAL A 29 -5.50 13.46 -31.44
N GLY A 30 -6.04 13.78 -30.27
CA GLY A 30 -5.32 13.56 -29.02
C GLY A 30 -5.08 12.08 -28.75
N ARG A 31 -3.93 11.76 -28.14
CA ARG A 31 -3.53 10.38 -27.84
C ARG A 31 -3.45 10.19 -26.33
N VAL A 32 -4.03 9.11 -25.82
CA VAL A 32 -3.86 8.71 -24.42
C VAL A 32 -2.63 7.81 -24.32
N HIS A 33 -1.71 8.17 -23.44
CA HIS A 33 -0.52 7.39 -23.11
C HIS A 33 -0.67 6.82 -21.70
N CYS A 34 -0.76 5.51 -21.58
CA CYS A 34 -0.84 4.82 -20.29
C CYS A 34 0.47 4.07 -19.98
N TYR A 35 0.90 4.14 -18.73
CA TYR A 35 2.09 3.46 -18.22
C TYR A 35 1.70 2.52 -17.09
N PRO A 36 2.12 1.25 -17.11
CA PRO A 36 1.84 0.32 -16.03
C PRO A 36 2.57 0.73 -14.75
N VAL A 37 1.91 0.55 -13.63
CA VAL A 37 2.39 0.84 -12.28
C VAL A 37 2.08 -0.37 -11.40
N PRO A 38 3.05 -1.26 -11.16
CA PRO A 38 2.86 -2.38 -10.25
C PRO A 38 2.67 -1.88 -8.83
N ARG A 39 1.69 -2.44 -8.12
CA ARG A 39 1.36 -2.14 -6.73
C ARG A 39 1.45 -3.42 -5.91
N ILE A 40 2.39 -3.49 -4.98
CA ILE A 40 2.65 -4.67 -4.17
C ILE A 40 1.99 -4.50 -2.81
N PHE A 41 1.28 -5.51 -2.34
CA PHE A 41 0.59 -5.54 -1.07
C PHE A 41 1.07 -6.69 -0.19
N ARG A 42 1.21 -6.45 1.12
CA ARG A 42 1.44 -7.50 2.12
C ARG A 42 0.15 -7.78 2.85
N GLN A 43 -0.26 -9.04 2.87
CA GLN A 43 -1.35 -9.52 3.71
C GLN A 43 -0.77 -10.44 4.78
N CYS A 44 -1.01 -10.14 6.05
CA CYS A 44 -0.67 -11.00 7.17
C CYS A 44 -1.95 -11.35 7.96
N PRO A 45 -2.06 -12.55 8.54
CA PRO A 45 -3.22 -12.91 9.36
C PRO A 45 -3.45 -11.92 10.51
N GLY A 46 -4.69 -11.47 10.69
CA GLY A 46 -5.07 -10.55 11.78
C GLY A 46 -4.53 -9.13 11.65
N ARG A 47 -3.94 -8.76 10.51
CA ARG A 47 -3.47 -7.40 10.21
C ARG A 47 -4.13 -6.88 8.94
N PRO A 48 -4.30 -5.54 8.81
CA PRO A 48 -4.73 -4.95 7.55
C PRO A 48 -3.78 -5.29 6.41
N VAL A 49 -4.30 -5.33 5.19
CA VAL A 49 -3.48 -5.39 3.97
C VAL A 49 -2.84 -4.02 3.74
N VAL A 50 -1.56 -4.00 3.41
CA VAL A 50 -0.77 -2.76 3.32
C VAL A 50 -0.08 -2.72 1.97
N GLU A 51 -0.21 -1.60 1.26
CA GLU A 51 0.57 -1.36 0.04
C GLU A 51 2.04 -1.11 0.42
N ILE A 52 2.92 -2.02 0.01
CA ILE A 52 4.37 -1.92 0.21
C ILE A 52 5.00 -0.96 -0.81
N THR A 53 4.51 -0.93 -2.05
CA THR A 53 5.07 -0.04 -3.09
C THR A 53 4.98 1.44 -2.73
N ALA A 54 4.00 1.84 -1.94
CA ALA A 54 3.90 3.21 -1.41
C ALA A 54 4.91 3.51 -0.30
N LEU A 55 5.49 2.47 0.31
CA LEU A 55 6.36 2.56 1.49
C LEU A 55 7.82 2.19 1.18
N SER A 56 8.10 1.68 -0.02
CA SER A 56 9.43 1.25 -0.41
C SER A 56 10.34 2.44 -0.72
N GLN A 57 11.46 2.51 -0.02
CA GLN A 57 12.56 3.40 -0.40
C GLN A 57 13.42 2.64 -1.41
N ILE A 58 13.61 3.25 -2.57
CA ILE A 58 14.52 2.72 -3.60
C ILE A 58 15.89 3.30 -3.28
N ASP A 59 16.87 2.44 -2.98
CA ASP A 59 18.26 2.85 -2.95
C ASP A 59 18.65 3.30 -4.36
N SER A 60 18.97 4.59 -4.52
CA SER A 60 19.26 5.18 -5.82
C SER A 60 20.60 4.73 -6.42
N ALA A 61 21.48 4.11 -5.62
CA ALA A 61 22.76 3.58 -6.06
C ALA A 61 22.69 2.10 -6.45
N THR A 62 21.86 1.28 -5.77
CA THR A 62 21.78 -0.17 -6.01
C THR A 62 20.49 -0.62 -6.70
N GLY A 63 19.45 0.22 -6.69
CA GLY A 63 18.11 -0.16 -7.14
C GLY A 63 17.41 -1.15 -6.21
N GLU A 64 17.97 -1.41 -5.02
CA GLU A 64 17.43 -2.37 -4.07
C GLU A 64 16.24 -1.76 -3.31
N LEU A 65 15.20 -2.59 -3.13
CA LEU A 65 13.97 -2.21 -2.45
C LEU A 65 14.08 -2.57 -0.97
N THR A 66 14.03 -1.56 -0.09
CA THR A 66 14.01 -1.77 1.36
C THR A 66 12.64 -1.42 1.95
N LEU A 67 12.16 -2.32 2.83
CA LEU A 67 10.96 -2.11 3.64
C LEU A 67 11.34 -1.30 4.89
N PRO A 68 10.54 -0.31 5.31
CA PRO A 68 10.84 0.47 6.51
C PRO A 68 10.77 -0.40 7.77
N GLU A 69 11.71 -0.21 8.69
CA GLU A 69 11.90 -1.04 9.90
C GLU A 69 10.67 -1.08 10.84
N ASN A 70 9.79 -0.09 10.77
CA ASN A 70 8.60 0.02 11.62
C ASN A 70 7.32 -0.58 11.03
N PHE A 71 7.42 -1.45 10.02
CA PHE A 71 6.27 -2.07 9.34
C PHE A 71 5.33 -2.85 10.29
N ASP A 72 5.83 -3.24 11.46
CA ASP A 72 5.02 -3.96 12.46
C ASP A 72 4.11 -3.05 13.29
N ASN A 73 4.36 -1.73 13.33
CA ASN A 73 3.61 -0.75 14.13
C ASN A 73 2.53 -0.04 13.31
N LEU A 74 1.82 -0.76 12.45
CA LEU A 74 0.74 -0.18 11.68
C LEU A 74 -0.55 -0.08 12.51
N PRO A 75 -1.32 1.01 12.37
CA PRO A 75 -2.60 1.14 13.05
C PRO A 75 -3.50 -0.02 12.66
N LYS A 76 -4.21 -0.57 13.65
CA LYS A 76 -5.23 -1.57 13.38
C LYS A 76 -6.32 -0.95 12.53
N GLY A 77 -6.68 -1.63 11.44
CA GLY A 77 -7.82 -1.24 10.62
C GLY A 77 -9.07 -1.20 11.50
N LYS A 78 -9.87 -0.15 11.35
CA LYS A 78 -11.21 -0.05 11.93
C LYS A 78 -12.22 -0.55 10.91
N LEU A 79 -13.34 -1.11 11.36
CA LEU A 79 -14.47 -1.34 10.46
C LEU A 79 -15.00 0.01 9.98
N TRP A 80 -15.53 0.05 8.75
CA TRP A 80 -16.10 1.28 8.20
C TRP A 80 -17.21 1.86 9.09
N GLN A 81 -17.96 0.98 9.77
CA GLN A 81 -19.01 1.34 10.72
C GLN A 81 -18.47 2.01 12.00
N ASP A 82 -17.19 1.80 12.33
CA ASP A 82 -16.54 2.36 13.52
C ASP A 82 -15.83 3.70 13.23
N ILE A 83 -15.94 4.22 12.00
CA ILE A 83 -15.36 5.50 11.60
C ILE A 83 -16.35 6.61 11.95
N THR A 84 -16.06 7.35 13.01
CA THR A 84 -16.79 8.59 13.34
C THR A 84 -16.09 9.78 12.70
N SER A 85 -16.85 10.67 12.06
CA SER A 85 -16.29 11.91 11.55
C SER A 85 -16.06 12.88 12.71
N HIS A 86 -15.02 13.71 12.64
CA HIS A 86 -14.78 14.78 13.63
C HIS A 86 -15.96 15.76 13.77
N ALA A 87 -16.83 15.85 12.76
CA ALA A 87 -18.04 16.67 12.79
C ALA A 87 -19.14 16.08 13.69
N ASP A 88 -19.14 14.76 13.90
CA ASP A 88 -20.14 14.07 14.72
C ASP A 88 -19.77 14.08 16.21
N ALA A 89 -18.50 14.30 16.54
CA ALA A 89 -18.02 14.44 17.92
C ALA A 89 -18.51 15.72 18.62
N ASN A 90 -19.01 16.71 17.86
CA ASN A 90 -19.47 18.00 18.38
C ASN A 90 -21.01 18.10 18.53
N LYS A 91 -21.75 17.00 18.31
CA LYS A 91 -23.22 16.99 18.37
C LYS A 91 -23.80 16.38 19.65
N THR A 92 -22.99 16.12 20.68
CA THR A 92 -23.47 15.45 21.90
C THR A 92 -22.91 16.04 23.19
N SER A 93 -22.73 17.37 23.24
CA SER A 93 -22.59 18.09 24.52
C SER A 93 -23.71 19.09 24.73
#